data_AF-A0A7I7QHC0-F1
#
_entry.id   AF-A0A7I7QHC0-F1
#
_cell.length_a   1.000
_cell.length_b   1.000
_cell.length_c   1.000
_cell.angle_alpha   90.00
_cell.angle_beta   90.00
_cell.angle_gamma   90.00
#
_symmetry.space_group_name_H-M   'P 1'
#
loop_
_entity.id
_entity.type
_entity.pdbx_description
1 polymer ?
#
loop_
_entity_poly.entity_id
_entity_poly.type
_entity_poly.pdbx_seq_one_letter_code
_entity_poly.pdbx_strand_id
1 'polypeptide(L)'
;MNPDHVGAATALPSDAPIEPRTTRPVKLWAVIGCLMWILQVFVLVKWLTGPFFEQVPSGPVDPPTSMKVAIVAFLVVEWTLFAVFGYRWVIRPLVRDRRLSFDGMMFLCWCGWYWFWDPFGNYLSITYSYNAWVPNVGSWTNDIPGWNTPGSPGAQVPEPWLFTGGLYGTVIVATSMLGCAIMRALRRRYPHLGVVGLLITTYVIFVVLATLLELLWMRVGFYTYLATPSGLPVFFPDTYYKYPFVEGMFFSGMLTSMVYLRWSINDRGESVAGRGITTMRIANGPKSGIRLMSIVGFTNVIVFLVFYVPYLLIWSPHPEKVPLDIQRRSYFMNGLCGPQTHIACPDKNVPLLREGSVTITPDGKLYIPDGVQLPSGPTTFDEAQRLYEEGRR
;
A
#
# COMPACT_ATOMS: atom_id res chain seq x y z
N MET A 1 9.75 -62.57 44.90
CA MET A 1 8.95 -61.53 44.25
C MET A 1 9.80 -60.93 43.16
N ASN A 2 9.38 -61.11 41.91
CA ASN A 2 10.17 -60.90 40.69
C ASN A 2 10.26 -59.40 40.32
N PRO A 3 11.43 -58.87 39.92
CA PRO A 3 11.60 -57.47 39.53
C PRO A 3 11.55 -57.32 38.01
N ASP A 4 10.36 -57.33 37.40
CA ASP A 4 10.20 -57.15 35.94
C ASP A 4 8.96 -56.30 35.62
N HIS A 5 9.04 -54.98 35.80
CA HIS A 5 8.16 -54.01 35.13
C HIS A 5 8.88 -52.67 34.92
N VAL A 6 9.92 -52.69 34.07
CA VAL A 6 10.41 -51.47 33.42
C VAL A 6 9.51 -51.23 32.20
N GLY A 7 8.51 -50.37 32.37
CA GLY A 7 7.73 -49.85 31.26
C GLY A 7 8.62 -48.98 30.38
N ALA A 8 8.90 -49.43 29.16
CA ALA A 8 9.62 -48.68 28.15
C ALA A 8 8.91 -47.35 27.87
N ALA A 9 9.55 -46.24 28.24
CA ALA A 9 9.16 -44.93 27.77
C ALA A 9 9.33 -44.91 26.25
N THR A 10 8.22 -44.86 25.52
CA THR A 10 8.18 -44.63 24.08
C THR A 10 8.84 -43.28 23.81
N ALA A 11 10.09 -43.31 23.37
CA ALA A 11 10.79 -42.15 22.87
C ALA A 11 9.96 -41.54 21.72
N LEU A 12 9.62 -40.26 21.85
CA LEU A 12 9.10 -39.46 20.74
C LEU A 12 10.06 -39.59 19.55
N PRO A 13 9.58 -39.63 18.28
CA PRO A 13 10.47 -39.64 17.14
C PRO A 13 11.21 -38.29 17.05
N SER A 14 12.37 -38.24 17.73
CA SER A 14 13.47 -37.34 17.44
C SER A 14 14.15 -37.91 16.20
N ASP A 15 13.78 -37.40 15.03
CA ASP A 15 14.63 -37.26 13.83
C ASP A 15 13.74 -37.13 12.60
N ALA A 16 12.99 -36.03 12.53
CA ALA A 16 12.68 -35.49 11.21
C ALA A 16 14.01 -34.95 10.65
N PRO A 17 14.45 -35.35 9.44
CA PRO A 17 15.66 -34.80 8.85
C PRO A 17 15.53 -33.28 8.80
N ILE A 18 16.47 -32.55 9.41
CA ILE A 18 16.58 -31.11 9.20
C ILE A 18 16.99 -30.96 7.73
N GLU A 19 16.02 -30.78 6.84
CA GLU A 19 16.29 -30.49 5.45
C GLU A 19 17.38 -29.42 5.37
N PRO A 20 18.43 -29.61 4.56
CA PRO A 20 19.51 -28.64 4.44
C PRO A 20 18.91 -27.32 3.98
N ARG A 21 18.82 -26.38 4.93
CA ARG A 21 18.20 -25.06 4.72
C ARG A 21 18.98 -24.32 3.64
N THR A 22 18.43 -24.32 2.43
CA THR A 22 19.11 -23.73 1.27
C THR A 22 19.11 -22.21 1.38
N THR A 23 20.20 -21.57 0.95
CA THR A 23 20.34 -20.11 0.91
C THR A 23 19.59 -19.47 -0.27
N ARG A 24 18.98 -20.29 -1.14
CA ARG A 24 18.35 -19.86 -2.40
C ARG A 24 17.15 -18.93 -2.18
N PRO A 25 16.21 -19.19 -1.25
CA PRO A 25 15.05 -18.32 -1.05
C PRO A 25 15.43 -16.92 -0.59
N VAL A 26 16.39 -16.79 0.34
CA VAL A 26 16.85 -15.47 0.83
C VAL A 26 17.47 -14.66 -0.29
N LYS A 27 18.28 -15.29 -1.15
CA LYS A 27 18.88 -14.63 -2.32
C LYS A 27 17.81 -14.18 -3.31
N LEU A 28 16.81 -15.01 -3.58
CA LEU A 28 15.70 -14.66 -4.46
C LEU A 28 14.94 -13.44 -3.93
N TRP A 29 14.56 -13.45 -2.64
CA TRP A 29 13.89 -12.30 -2.02
C TRP A 29 14.76 -11.05 -2.03
N ALA A 30 16.06 -11.19 -1.78
CA ALA A 30 16.98 -10.06 -1.83
C ALA A 30 17.09 -9.48 -3.25
N VAL A 31 17.13 -10.32 -4.29
CA VAL A 31 17.13 -9.86 -5.70
C VAL A 31 15.84 -9.11 -6.02
N ILE A 32 14.67 -9.66 -5.66
CA ILE A 32 13.38 -8.99 -5.84
C ILE A 32 13.39 -7.64 -5.13
N GLY A 33 13.82 -7.60 -3.86
CA GLY A 33 13.93 -6.36 -3.09
C GLY A 33 14.85 -5.33 -3.75
N CYS A 34 16.01 -5.75 -4.25
CA CYS A 34 16.93 -4.86 -4.97
C CYS A 34 16.31 -4.31 -6.26
N LEU A 35 15.66 -5.14 -7.07
CA LEU A 35 15.04 -4.72 -8.33
C LEU A 35 13.93 -3.69 -8.07
N MET A 36 13.09 -3.98 -7.08
CA MET A 36 12.01 -3.09 -6.65
C MET A 36 12.58 -1.76 -6.11
N TRP A 37 13.66 -1.81 -5.32
CA TRP A 37 14.35 -0.62 -4.82
C TRP A 37 14.98 0.23 -5.92
N ILE A 38 15.59 -0.40 -6.92
CA ILE A 38 16.14 0.30 -8.10
C ILE A 38 15.02 1.01 -8.87
N LEU A 39 13.88 0.34 -9.10
CA LEU A 39 12.72 0.95 -9.76
C LEU A 39 12.21 2.17 -9.00
N GLN A 40 12.05 2.05 -7.68
CA GLN A 40 11.64 3.17 -6.82
C GLN A 40 12.61 4.34 -6.95
N VAL A 41 13.92 4.11 -6.82
CA VAL A 41 14.93 5.17 -6.91
C VAL A 41 14.91 5.82 -8.30
N PHE A 42 14.79 5.03 -9.37
CA PHE A 42 14.69 5.55 -10.73
C PHE A 42 13.49 6.50 -10.91
N VAL A 43 12.30 6.07 -10.48
CA VAL A 43 11.08 6.87 -10.60
C VAL A 43 11.16 8.14 -9.73
N LEU A 44 11.67 8.03 -8.50
CA LEU A 44 11.83 9.19 -7.61
C LEU A 44 12.83 10.21 -8.15
N VAL A 45 13.94 9.76 -8.76
CA VAL A 45 14.90 10.67 -9.40
C VAL A 45 14.27 11.36 -10.62
N LYS A 46 13.51 10.62 -11.42
CA LYS A 46 12.77 11.17 -12.56
C LYS A 46 11.74 12.21 -12.11
N TRP A 47 11.00 11.92 -11.04
CA TRP A 47 10.05 12.85 -10.43
C TRP A 47 10.73 14.12 -9.92
N LEU A 48 11.78 14.00 -9.11
CA LEU A 48 12.53 15.14 -8.55
C LEU A 48 13.12 16.06 -9.62
N THR A 49 13.42 15.53 -10.79
CA THR A 49 13.97 16.28 -11.94
C THR A 49 12.92 16.62 -12.99
N GLY A 50 11.68 16.17 -12.78
CA GLY A 50 10.59 16.26 -13.73
C GLY A 50 9.59 17.38 -13.41
N PRO A 51 8.62 17.61 -14.31
CA PRO A 51 7.62 18.67 -14.16
C PRO A 51 6.58 18.36 -13.06
N PHE A 52 6.48 17.11 -12.61
CA PHE A 52 5.53 16.69 -11.58
C PHE A 52 6.00 16.99 -10.14
N PHE A 53 7.22 17.51 -9.94
CA PHE A 53 7.70 18.02 -8.66
C PHE A 53 7.20 19.45 -8.42
N GLU A 54 5.89 19.58 -8.29
CA GLU A 54 5.21 20.87 -8.09
C GLU A 54 4.09 20.71 -7.06
N GLN A 55 3.95 21.71 -6.20
CA GLN A 55 2.89 21.74 -5.20
C GLN A 55 1.52 21.75 -5.88
N VAL A 56 0.63 20.87 -5.41
CA VAL A 56 -0.78 20.88 -5.82
C VAL A 56 -1.54 21.84 -4.89
N PRO A 57 -2.21 22.87 -5.43
CA PRO A 57 -2.94 23.83 -4.62
C PRO A 57 -4.23 23.22 -4.07
N SER A 58 -4.65 23.65 -2.87
CA SER A 58 -5.91 23.24 -2.23
C SER A 58 -7.17 23.75 -2.96
N GLY A 59 -7.00 24.59 -3.98
CA GLY A 59 -8.09 25.23 -4.70
C GLY A 59 -8.81 26.32 -3.90
N PRO A 60 -9.98 26.79 -4.38
CA PRO A 60 -10.65 27.98 -3.86
C PRO A 60 -11.34 27.80 -2.51
N VAL A 61 -11.61 26.56 -2.08
CA VAL A 61 -12.28 26.26 -0.82
C VAL A 61 -11.26 25.88 0.24
N ASP A 62 -11.23 26.66 1.30
CA ASP A 62 -10.35 26.41 2.44
C ASP A 62 -10.90 25.31 3.37
N PRO A 63 -10.06 24.39 3.86
CA PRO A 63 -10.49 23.43 4.88
C PRO A 63 -10.92 24.12 6.18
N PRO A 64 -11.90 23.57 6.91
CA PRO A 64 -12.32 24.08 8.21
C PRO A 64 -11.16 24.15 9.22
N THR A 65 -11.15 25.16 10.10
CA THR A 65 -10.08 25.33 11.11
C THR A 65 -9.92 24.11 12.02
N SER A 66 -11.03 23.45 12.40
CA SER A 66 -10.98 22.21 13.20
C SER A 66 -10.22 21.09 12.48
N MET A 67 -10.39 20.97 11.16
CA MET A 67 -9.68 20.02 10.31
C MET A 67 -8.18 20.32 10.29
N LYS A 68 -7.82 21.60 10.08
CA LYS A 68 -6.43 22.08 10.08
C LYS A 68 -5.73 21.77 11.40
N VAL A 69 -6.37 22.10 12.53
CA VAL A 69 -5.84 21.84 13.88
C VAL A 69 -5.67 20.34 14.13
N ALA A 70 -6.66 19.53 13.75
CA ALA A 70 -6.59 18.08 13.92
C ALA A 70 -5.43 17.49 13.11
N ILE A 71 -5.32 17.84 11.82
CA ILE A 71 -4.22 17.38 10.96
C ILE A 71 -2.85 17.72 11.57
N VAL A 72 -2.65 18.98 12.00
CA VAL A 72 -1.38 19.40 12.62
C VAL A 72 -1.09 18.62 13.90
N ALA A 73 -2.10 18.43 14.77
CA ALA A 73 -1.93 17.67 16.00
C ALA A 73 -1.54 16.21 15.73
N PHE A 74 -2.16 15.57 14.74
CA PHE A 74 -1.80 14.22 14.31
C PHE A 74 -0.38 14.14 13.76
N LEU A 75 0.01 15.06 12.88
CA LEU A 75 1.37 15.12 12.33
C LEU A 75 2.42 15.28 13.44
N VAL A 76 2.18 16.13 14.43
CA VAL A 76 3.10 16.32 15.57
C VAL A 76 3.26 15.03 16.37
N VAL A 77 2.16 14.34 16.67
CA VAL A 77 2.20 13.05 17.39
C VAL A 77 2.93 11.99 16.57
N GLU A 78 2.60 11.88 15.29
CA GLU A 78 3.19 10.91 14.37
C GLU A 78 4.71 11.09 14.24
N TRP A 79 5.18 12.32 13.98
CA TRP A 79 6.61 12.61 13.87
C TRP A 79 7.36 12.43 15.19
N THR A 80 6.69 12.67 16.32
CA THR A 80 7.24 12.35 17.64
C THR A 80 7.43 10.84 17.80
N LEU A 81 6.43 10.03 17.45
CA LEU A 81 6.53 8.58 17.48
C LEU A 81 7.59 8.06 16.50
N PHE A 82 7.67 8.66 15.31
CA PHE A 82 8.67 8.32 14.29
C PHE A 82 10.09 8.55 14.82
N ALA A 83 10.36 9.69 15.44
CA ALA A 83 11.64 10.00 16.06
C ALA A 83 11.98 9.01 17.20
N VAL A 84 11.02 8.70 18.06
CA VAL A 84 11.20 7.73 19.16
C VAL A 84 11.51 6.34 18.63
N PHE A 85 10.78 5.88 17.61
CA PHE A 85 10.95 4.55 17.01
C PHE A 85 12.28 4.45 16.24
N GLY A 86 12.59 5.47 15.43
CA GLY A 86 13.87 5.58 14.74
C GLY A 86 15.05 5.59 15.72
N TYR A 87 14.97 6.35 16.80
CA TYR A 87 16.00 6.34 17.84
C TYR A 87 16.12 4.96 18.51
N ARG A 88 14.99 4.35 18.91
CA ARG A 88 14.97 3.14 19.72
C ARG A 88 15.40 1.87 18.97
N TRP A 89 15.08 1.78 17.67
CA TRP A 89 15.28 0.57 16.87
C TRP A 89 16.29 0.69 15.74
N VAL A 90 16.62 1.92 15.30
CA VAL A 90 17.65 2.15 14.29
C VAL A 90 18.91 2.72 14.93
N ILE A 91 18.84 3.92 15.51
CA ILE A 91 20.02 4.65 15.97
C ILE A 91 20.68 3.96 17.16
N ARG A 92 19.93 3.70 18.24
CA ARG A 92 20.49 3.11 19.47
C ARG A 92 21.13 1.73 19.23
N PRO A 93 20.51 0.78 18.49
CA PRO A 93 21.15 -0.51 18.19
C PRO A 93 22.35 -0.39 17.25
N LEU A 94 22.33 0.52 16.27
CA LEU A 94 23.49 0.75 15.40
C LEU A 94 24.68 1.31 16.18
N VAL A 95 24.45 2.25 17.09
CA VAL A 95 25.52 2.85 17.91
C VAL A 95 26.05 1.85 18.95
N ARG A 96 25.16 1.16 19.67
CA ARG A 96 25.56 0.27 20.77
C ARG A 96 26.06 -1.10 20.30
N ASP A 97 25.30 -1.73 19.41
CA ASP A 97 25.46 -3.16 19.06
C ASP A 97 26.02 -3.35 17.64
N ARG A 98 26.17 -2.25 16.85
CA ARG A 98 26.59 -2.25 15.44
C ARG A 98 25.78 -3.20 14.56
N ARG A 99 24.53 -3.47 14.96
CA ARG A 99 23.62 -4.42 14.32
C ARG A 99 22.20 -3.90 14.43
N LEU A 100 21.44 -4.02 13.34
CA LEU A 100 20.01 -3.73 13.32
C LEU A 100 19.22 -4.93 13.84
N SER A 101 18.25 -4.65 14.70
CA SER A 101 17.23 -5.64 15.08
C SER A 101 16.27 -5.89 13.92
N PHE A 102 15.48 -6.97 13.99
CA PHE A 102 14.41 -7.19 13.02
C PHE A 102 13.42 -6.02 12.98
N ASP A 103 13.02 -5.51 14.14
CA ASP A 103 12.09 -4.37 14.23
C ASP A 103 12.69 -3.10 13.62
N GLY A 104 14.02 -2.89 13.74
CA GLY A 104 14.72 -1.79 13.06
C GLY A 104 14.78 -1.96 11.53
N MET A 105 15.02 -3.19 11.05
CA MET A 105 14.95 -3.50 9.61
C MET A 105 13.53 -3.33 9.07
N MET A 106 12.52 -3.71 9.86
CA MET A 106 11.11 -3.52 9.53
C MET A 106 10.79 -2.02 9.43
N PHE A 107 11.18 -1.22 10.43
CA PHE A 107 11.01 0.23 10.40
C PHE A 107 11.65 0.86 9.16
N LEU A 108 12.90 0.50 8.83
CA LEU A 108 13.59 0.99 7.63
C LEU A 108 12.94 0.51 6.34
N CYS A 109 12.44 -0.72 6.30
CA CYS A 109 11.65 -1.24 5.19
C CYS A 109 10.45 -0.31 4.97
N TRP A 110 9.57 -0.12 5.95
CA TRP A 110 8.34 0.65 5.76
C TRP A 110 8.58 2.14 5.52
N CYS A 111 9.51 2.77 6.23
CA CYS A 111 9.89 4.17 6.05
C CYS A 111 10.58 4.43 4.69
N GLY A 112 11.47 3.53 4.25
CA GLY A 112 12.20 3.72 3.00
C GLY A 112 11.41 3.28 1.76
N TRP A 113 10.48 2.34 1.93
CA TRP A 113 9.81 1.65 0.83
C TRP A 113 8.36 2.07 0.62
N TYR A 114 7.49 1.88 1.62
CA TYR A 114 6.06 1.73 1.37
C TYR A 114 5.38 3.04 0.97
N TRP A 115 5.86 4.18 1.48
CA TRP A 115 5.34 5.49 1.08
C TRP A 115 5.43 5.73 -0.43
N PHE A 116 6.38 5.12 -1.15
CA PHE A 116 6.44 5.17 -2.61
C PHE A 116 5.27 4.43 -3.29
N TRP A 117 4.81 3.35 -2.66
CA TRP A 117 3.77 2.49 -3.22
C TRP A 117 2.38 2.91 -2.80
N ASP A 118 2.25 3.77 -1.79
CA ASP A 118 0.96 4.29 -1.34
C ASP A 118 0.01 4.58 -2.51
N PRO A 119 0.32 5.52 -3.44
CA PRO A 119 -0.62 5.99 -4.44
C PRO A 119 -1.03 4.93 -5.47
N PHE A 120 -0.42 3.74 -5.47
CA PHE A 120 -0.61 2.69 -6.48
C PHE A 120 -2.05 2.15 -6.55
N GLY A 121 -2.89 2.41 -5.56
CA GLY A 121 -4.34 2.18 -5.71
C GLY A 121 -4.95 2.98 -6.86
N ASN A 122 -4.39 4.15 -7.18
CA ASN A 122 -4.81 4.99 -8.29
C ASN A 122 -4.22 4.58 -9.65
N TYR A 123 -3.59 3.40 -9.80
CA TYR A 123 -2.84 3.04 -11.01
C TYR A 123 -3.72 2.96 -12.28
N LEU A 124 -4.92 2.38 -12.17
CA LEU A 124 -5.84 2.20 -13.31
C LEU A 124 -6.93 3.26 -13.37
N SER A 125 -7.36 3.81 -12.24
CA SER A 125 -8.39 4.86 -12.15
C SER A 125 -8.25 5.62 -10.84
N ILE A 126 -8.87 6.82 -10.78
CA ILE A 126 -8.87 7.64 -9.57
C ILE A 126 -9.82 7.01 -8.54
N THR A 127 -9.26 6.44 -7.47
CA THR A 127 -10.02 5.82 -6.38
C THR A 127 -9.98 6.63 -5.09
N TYR A 128 -8.86 7.27 -4.77
CA TYR A 128 -8.72 8.10 -3.57
C TYR A 128 -7.78 9.29 -3.80
N SER A 129 -7.88 10.27 -2.90
CA SER A 129 -7.10 11.49 -3.00
C SER A 129 -6.84 12.08 -1.61
N TYR A 130 -5.63 12.61 -1.42
CA TYR A 130 -5.22 13.28 -0.20
C TYR A 130 -5.68 14.73 -0.14
N ASN A 131 -5.69 15.28 1.06
CA ASN A 131 -5.97 16.68 1.28
C ASN A 131 -4.75 17.54 0.84
N ALA A 132 -4.91 18.32 -0.23
CA ALA A 132 -3.85 19.21 -0.74
C ALA A 132 -3.43 20.33 0.23
N TRP A 133 -4.17 20.55 1.32
CA TRP A 133 -3.73 21.45 2.39
C TRP A 133 -2.56 20.88 3.20
N VAL A 134 -2.44 19.54 3.28
CA VAL A 134 -1.26 18.90 3.88
C VAL A 134 -0.04 19.22 3.00
N PRO A 135 1.13 19.51 3.59
CA PRO A 135 2.31 19.82 2.81
C PRO A 135 2.60 18.72 1.77
N ASN A 136 2.58 19.09 0.50
CA ASN A 136 2.76 18.21 -0.64
C ASN A 136 3.57 18.92 -1.73
N VAL A 137 4.20 18.13 -2.59
CA VAL A 137 5.00 18.60 -3.75
C VAL A 137 4.63 17.78 -4.99
N GLY A 138 3.34 17.45 -5.11
CA GLY A 138 2.85 16.55 -6.16
C GLY A 138 3.11 15.08 -5.84
N SER A 139 3.13 14.23 -6.86
CA SER A 139 3.45 12.80 -6.73
C SER A 139 4.25 12.28 -7.92
N TRP A 140 4.95 11.17 -7.72
CA TRP A 140 5.71 10.47 -8.75
C TRP A 140 4.86 9.52 -9.61
N THR A 141 3.55 9.54 -9.43
CA THR A 141 2.62 8.55 -10.00
C THR A 141 2.66 8.50 -11.53
N ASN A 142 2.61 9.66 -12.19
CA ASN A 142 2.65 9.78 -13.65
C ASN A 142 4.02 9.39 -14.25
N ASP A 143 5.07 9.27 -13.42
CA ASP A 143 6.38 8.79 -13.86
C ASP A 143 6.51 7.26 -13.81
N ILE A 144 5.53 6.57 -13.21
CA ILE A 144 5.47 5.11 -13.15
C ILE A 144 5.11 4.55 -14.54
N PRO A 145 5.88 3.60 -15.09
CA PRO A 145 5.54 2.99 -16.37
C PRO A 145 4.16 2.33 -16.35
N GLY A 146 3.33 2.65 -17.35
CA GLY A 146 2.01 2.05 -17.53
C GLY A 146 0.91 2.63 -16.63
N TRP A 147 1.17 3.75 -15.95
CA TRP A 147 0.16 4.52 -15.23
C TRP A 147 -0.95 4.98 -16.19
N ASN A 148 -2.22 4.76 -15.82
CA ASN A 148 -3.36 5.14 -16.68
C ASN A 148 -4.11 6.37 -16.17
N THR A 149 -4.11 6.61 -14.85
CA THR A 149 -4.84 7.72 -14.26
C THR A 149 -4.26 9.05 -14.73
N PRO A 150 -5.07 9.96 -15.32
CA PRO A 150 -4.57 11.24 -15.77
C PRO A 150 -4.03 12.09 -14.63
N GLY A 151 -2.91 12.76 -14.87
CA GLY A 151 -2.36 13.78 -14.00
C GLY A 151 -1.61 14.83 -14.82
N SER A 152 -1.65 16.07 -14.37
CA SER A 152 -0.86 17.17 -14.93
C SER A 152 -0.09 17.89 -13.82
N PRO A 153 1.01 18.60 -14.13
CA PRO A 153 1.70 19.42 -13.14
C PRO A 153 0.72 20.36 -12.42
N GLY A 154 0.75 20.35 -11.08
CA GLY A 154 -0.20 21.08 -10.25
C GLY A 154 -1.63 20.51 -10.15
N ALA A 155 -2.00 19.50 -10.95
CA ALA A 155 -3.30 18.82 -10.88
C ALA A 155 -3.12 17.29 -10.97
N GLN A 156 -2.72 16.72 -9.85
CA GLN A 156 -2.39 15.31 -9.65
C GLN A 156 -2.70 14.92 -8.20
N VAL A 157 -2.59 13.63 -7.87
CA VAL A 157 -2.74 13.17 -6.49
C VAL A 157 -1.65 13.82 -5.63
N PRO A 158 -2.00 14.63 -4.60
CA PRO A 158 -1.03 15.36 -3.79
C PRO A 158 -0.50 14.46 -2.70
N GLU A 159 0.53 13.68 -3.00
CA GLU A 159 1.05 12.69 -2.06
C GLU A 159 1.72 13.38 -0.85
N PRO A 160 1.16 13.25 0.36
CA PRO A 160 1.67 13.93 1.54
C PRO A 160 2.75 13.07 2.18
N TRP A 161 3.94 13.06 1.58
CA TRP A 161 5.07 12.24 2.03
C TRP A 161 5.44 12.45 3.51
N LEU A 162 5.16 13.63 4.08
CA LEU A 162 5.33 13.89 5.51
C LEU A 162 4.37 13.09 6.40
N PHE A 163 3.15 12.84 5.92
CA PHE A 163 2.15 12.01 6.60
C PHE A 163 2.38 10.54 6.29
N THR A 164 2.50 10.16 5.00
CA THR A 164 2.61 8.74 4.64
C THR A 164 3.93 8.13 5.11
N GLY A 165 5.05 8.85 5.01
CA GLY A 165 6.35 8.38 5.47
C GLY A 165 6.43 8.10 6.97
N GLY A 166 5.92 9.00 7.80
CA GLY A 166 5.93 8.84 9.26
C GLY A 166 4.95 7.76 9.72
N LEU A 167 3.76 7.72 9.11
CA LEU A 167 2.71 6.75 9.36
C LEU A 167 3.18 5.33 9.09
N TYR A 168 3.70 5.04 7.90
CA TYR A 168 4.08 3.68 7.53
C TYR A 168 5.24 3.14 8.37
N GLY A 169 6.24 3.98 8.66
CA GLY A 169 7.35 3.60 9.55
C GLY A 169 6.87 3.25 10.96
N THR A 170 5.91 4.00 11.50
CA THR A 170 5.48 3.85 12.91
C THR A 170 4.34 2.86 13.09
N VAL A 171 3.23 3.05 12.38
CA VAL A 171 1.99 2.29 12.57
C VAL A 171 2.18 0.84 12.18
N ILE A 172 2.89 0.54 11.10
CA ILE A 172 3.05 -0.86 10.67
C ILE A 172 3.94 -1.65 11.64
N VAL A 173 4.98 -1.03 12.18
CA VAL A 173 5.81 -1.66 13.21
C VAL A 173 5.01 -1.83 14.51
N ALA A 174 4.29 -0.79 14.95
CA ALA A 174 3.45 -0.84 16.14
C ALA A 174 2.36 -1.92 16.04
N THR A 175 1.65 -1.99 14.91
CA THR A 175 0.61 -3.00 14.65
C THR A 175 1.21 -4.39 14.55
N SER A 176 2.39 -4.57 13.95
CA SER A 176 3.08 -5.86 13.93
C SER A 176 3.42 -6.35 15.35
N MET A 177 3.86 -5.43 16.23
CA MET A 177 4.12 -5.72 17.64
C MET A 177 2.83 -6.03 18.41
N LEU A 178 1.78 -5.24 18.18
CA LEU A 178 0.45 -5.43 18.78
C LEU A 178 -0.14 -6.78 18.37
N GLY A 179 -0.11 -7.14 17.09
CA GLY A 179 -0.59 -8.43 16.60
C GLY A 179 0.17 -9.60 17.23
N CYS A 180 1.50 -9.49 17.37
CA CYS A 180 2.28 -10.49 18.11
C CYS A 180 1.92 -10.55 19.62
N ALA A 181 1.49 -9.45 20.23
CA ALA A 181 0.98 -9.45 21.60
C ALA A 181 -0.39 -10.12 21.70
N ILE A 182 -1.30 -9.82 20.76
CA ILE A 182 -2.62 -10.46 20.63
C ILE A 182 -2.47 -11.96 20.42
N MET A 183 -1.63 -12.41 19.48
CA MET A 183 -1.38 -13.83 19.24
C MET A 183 -0.81 -14.55 20.49
N ARG A 184 0.06 -13.90 21.26
CA ARG A 184 0.56 -14.44 22.54
C ARG A 184 -0.56 -14.57 23.58
N ALA A 185 -1.44 -13.57 23.69
CA ALA A 185 -2.57 -13.61 24.61
C ALA A 185 -3.58 -14.70 24.21
N LEU A 186 -3.90 -14.80 22.91
CA LEU A 186 -4.77 -15.84 22.36
C LEU A 186 -4.19 -17.23 22.58
N ARG A 187 -2.89 -17.44 22.35
CA ARG A 187 -2.24 -18.75 22.57
C ARG A 187 -2.23 -19.16 24.05
N ARG A 188 -2.15 -18.21 24.98
CA ARG A 188 -2.26 -18.48 26.42
C ARG A 188 -3.70 -18.87 26.82
N ARG A 189 -4.70 -18.20 26.24
CA ARG A 189 -6.11 -18.45 26.55
C ARG A 189 -6.68 -19.69 25.85
N TYR A 190 -6.23 -19.95 24.63
CA TYR A 190 -6.67 -21.03 23.75
C TYR A 190 -5.47 -21.80 23.18
N PRO A 191 -4.84 -22.70 23.97
CA PRO A 191 -3.63 -23.41 23.55
C PRO A 191 -3.82 -24.37 22.37
N HIS A 192 -5.06 -24.79 22.09
CA HIS A 192 -5.41 -25.68 20.99
C HIS A 192 -5.41 -24.97 19.62
N LEU A 193 -5.39 -23.63 19.59
CA LEU A 193 -5.33 -22.89 18.32
C LEU A 193 -3.93 -23.02 17.71
N GLY A 194 -3.87 -23.61 16.52
CA GLY A 194 -2.68 -23.58 15.66
C GLY A 194 -2.38 -22.16 15.17
N VAL A 195 -1.22 -21.97 14.52
CA VAL A 195 -0.79 -20.66 14.01
C VAL A 195 -1.81 -20.05 13.06
N VAL A 196 -2.45 -20.86 12.22
CA VAL A 196 -3.51 -20.40 11.29
C VAL A 196 -4.70 -19.83 12.05
N GLY A 197 -5.18 -20.52 13.10
CA GLY A 197 -6.27 -20.03 13.94
C GLY A 197 -5.93 -18.69 14.61
N LEU A 198 -4.71 -18.56 15.13
CA LEU A 198 -4.22 -17.31 15.72
C LEU A 198 -4.18 -16.16 14.70
N LEU A 199 -3.76 -16.44 13.46
CA LEU A 199 -3.71 -15.43 12.39
C LEU A 199 -5.11 -15.00 11.96
N ILE A 200 -6.05 -15.94 11.77
CA ILE A 200 -7.43 -15.62 11.39
C ILE A 200 -8.10 -14.76 12.47
N THR A 201 -7.94 -15.12 13.75
CA THR A 201 -8.50 -14.30 14.84
C THR A 201 -7.85 -12.92 14.90
N THR A 202 -6.54 -12.83 14.70
CA THR A 202 -5.82 -11.54 14.67
C THR A 202 -6.27 -10.68 13.48
N TYR A 203 -6.49 -11.30 12.32
CA TYR A 203 -7.03 -10.65 11.13
C TYR A 203 -8.41 -10.02 11.40
N VAL A 204 -9.34 -10.77 12.00
CA VAL A 204 -10.67 -10.24 12.33
C VAL A 204 -10.59 -9.05 13.29
N ILE A 205 -9.72 -9.11 14.29
CA ILE A 205 -9.48 -7.98 15.20
C ILE A 205 -8.93 -6.77 14.43
N PHE A 206 -8.00 -7.01 13.51
CA PHE A 206 -7.41 -5.95 12.69
C PHE A 206 -8.41 -5.34 11.72
N VAL A 207 -9.34 -6.10 11.14
CA VAL A 207 -10.42 -5.53 10.32
C VAL A 207 -11.22 -4.48 11.10
N VAL A 208 -11.54 -4.77 12.36
CA VAL A 208 -12.24 -3.80 13.22
C VAL A 208 -11.36 -2.60 13.54
N LEU A 209 -10.12 -2.83 13.98
CA LEU A 209 -9.20 -1.74 14.35
C LEU A 209 -8.84 -0.84 13.17
N ALA A 210 -8.55 -1.42 12.00
CA ALA A 210 -8.26 -0.70 10.77
C ALA A 210 -9.47 0.14 10.35
N THR A 211 -10.66 -0.43 10.35
CA THR A 211 -11.91 0.30 10.05
C THR A 211 -12.11 1.52 10.96
N LEU A 212 -11.87 1.37 12.27
CA LEU A 212 -12.00 2.48 13.21
C LEU A 212 -10.95 3.57 12.99
N LEU A 213 -9.71 3.17 12.72
CA LEU A 213 -8.59 4.08 12.48
C LEU A 213 -8.75 4.83 11.15
N GLU A 214 -9.22 4.13 10.11
CA GLU A 214 -9.51 4.69 8.79
C GLU A 214 -10.61 5.76 8.88
N LEU A 215 -11.73 5.43 9.55
CA LEU A 215 -12.82 6.38 9.78
C LEU A 215 -12.36 7.60 10.57
N LEU A 216 -11.40 7.43 11.49
CA LEU A 216 -10.79 8.54 12.21
C LEU A 216 -9.97 9.44 11.28
N TRP A 217 -9.07 8.88 10.47
CA TRP A 217 -8.23 9.66 9.54
C TRP A 217 -9.05 10.37 8.47
N MET A 218 -10.08 9.73 7.95
CA MET A 218 -10.98 10.38 7.00
C MET A 218 -11.81 11.48 7.64
N ARG A 219 -12.29 11.33 8.89
CA ARG A 219 -12.98 12.42 9.60
C ARG A 219 -12.06 13.56 9.99
N VAL A 220 -10.80 13.27 10.27
CA VAL A 220 -9.76 14.30 10.45
C VAL A 220 -9.47 15.00 9.13
N GLY A 221 -9.69 14.34 8.00
CA GLY A 221 -9.57 14.93 6.67
C GLY A 221 -8.20 14.79 6.04
N PHE A 222 -7.46 13.72 6.36
CA PHE A 222 -6.18 13.44 5.69
C PHE A 222 -6.38 13.08 4.22
N TYR A 223 -7.38 12.26 3.92
CA TYR A 223 -7.73 11.81 2.58
C TYR A 223 -9.19 11.41 2.50
N THR A 224 -9.66 11.18 1.28
CA THR A 224 -11.00 10.71 0.98
C THR A 224 -10.95 9.70 -0.17
N TYR A 225 -11.86 8.72 -0.13
CA TYR A 225 -12.12 7.87 -1.28
C TYR A 225 -12.99 8.63 -2.27
N LEU A 226 -12.51 8.87 -3.48
CA LEU A 226 -13.26 9.54 -4.55
C LEU A 226 -14.25 8.56 -5.18
N ALA A 227 -13.77 7.39 -5.60
CA ALA A 227 -14.57 6.33 -6.19
C ALA A 227 -14.59 5.10 -5.28
N THR A 228 -15.75 4.45 -5.15
CA THR A 228 -15.93 3.21 -4.39
C THR A 228 -16.23 2.05 -5.33
N PRO A 229 -15.91 0.79 -4.96
CA PRO A 229 -16.22 -0.37 -5.78
C PRO A 229 -17.74 -0.54 -5.89
N SER A 230 -18.24 -0.76 -7.11
CA SER A 230 -19.67 -0.96 -7.30
C SER A 230 -20.19 -2.24 -6.63
N GLY A 231 -21.29 -2.10 -5.86
CA GLY A 231 -21.99 -3.24 -5.26
C GLY A 231 -21.34 -3.82 -4.00
N LEU A 232 -20.33 -3.16 -3.44
CA LEU A 232 -19.71 -3.55 -2.15
C LEU A 232 -20.18 -2.65 -1.00
N PRO A 233 -20.12 -3.12 0.26
CA PRO A 233 -20.52 -2.32 1.41
C PRO A 233 -19.66 -1.07 1.59
N VAL A 234 -20.31 0.09 1.62
CA VAL A 234 -19.70 1.39 1.88
C VAL A 234 -20.35 2.01 3.11
N PHE A 235 -19.55 2.44 4.08
CA PHE A 235 -20.02 3.24 5.20
C PHE A 235 -20.11 4.71 4.80
N PHE A 236 -21.20 5.38 5.19
CA PHE A 236 -21.43 6.82 4.96
C PHE A 236 -21.25 7.25 3.48
N PRO A 237 -21.97 6.64 2.52
CA PRO A 237 -21.72 6.83 1.10
C PRO A 237 -21.79 8.28 0.60
N ASP A 238 -22.61 9.13 1.22
CA ASP A 238 -22.85 10.51 0.78
C ASP A 238 -21.92 11.56 1.40
N THR A 239 -20.97 11.16 2.25
CA THR A 239 -20.08 12.09 2.97
C THR A 239 -18.65 12.03 2.45
N TYR A 240 -17.85 13.06 2.78
CA TYR A 240 -16.42 13.07 2.47
C TYR A 240 -15.61 12.00 3.22
N TYR A 241 -16.16 11.38 4.26
CA TYR A 241 -15.54 10.30 5.00
C TYR A 241 -16.13 8.93 4.65
N LYS A 242 -16.63 8.79 3.40
CA LYS A 242 -17.12 7.51 2.91
C LYS A 242 -16.02 6.46 2.96
N TYR A 243 -16.36 5.26 3.42
CA TYR A 243 -15.39 4.20 3.64
C TYR A 243 -15.82 2.89 2.97
N PRO A 244 -15.13 2.42 1.93
CA PRO A 244 -15.37 1.10 1.37
C PRO A 244 -14.79 0.03 2.28
N PHE A 245 -15.64 -0.79 2.90
CA PHE A 245 -15.22 -1.77 3.90
C PHE A 245 -14.21 -2.81 3.37
N VAL A 246 -14.26 -3.08 2.05
CA VAL A 246 -13.34 -4.00 1.38
C VAL A 246 -11.88 -3.53 1.47
N GLU A 247 -11.65 -2.22 1.55
CA GLU A 247 -10.32 -1.66 1.73
C GLU A 247 -9.71 -2.17 3.03
N GLY A 248 -10.42 -2.01 4.16
CA GLY A 248 -9.93 -2.46 5.45
C GLY A 248 -9.73 -3.96 5.55
N MET A 249 -10.47 -4.74 4.77
CA MET A 249 -10.24 -6.19 4.66
C MET A 249 -8.87 -6.47 4.04
N PHE A 250 -8.55 -5.85 2.90
CA PHE A 250 -7.26 -6.04 2.24
C PHE A 250 -6.11 -5.45 3.06
N PHE A 251 -6.30 -4.25 3.62
CA PHE A 251 -5.32 -3.61 4.48
C PHE A 251 -5.03 -4.47 5.73
N SER A 252 -6.06 -5.04 6.35
CA SER A 252 -5.89 -5.95 7.49
C SER A 252 -5.22 -7.27 7.12
N GLY A 253 -5.44 -7.76 5.91
CA GLY A 253 -4.73 -8.90 5.35
C GLY A 253 -3.22 -8.63 5.22
N MET A 254 -2.88 -7.44 4.73
CA MET A 254 -1.50 -6.97 4.67
C MET A 254 -0.89 -6.85 6.08
N LEU A 255 -1.57 -6.19 7.03
CA LEU A 255 -1.10 -6.06 8.42
C LEU A 255 -0.88 -7.41 9.09
N THR A 256 -1.80 -8.36 8.91
CA THR A 256 -1.70 -9.71 9.48
C THR A 256 -0.53 -10.49 8.88
N SER A 257 -0.22 -10.25 7.61
CA SER A 257 0.95 -10.83 6.95
C SER A 257 2.26 -10.31 7.58
N MET A 258 2.29 -9.03 7.99
CA MET A 258 3.44 -8.45 8.71
C MET A 258 3.57 -8.97 10.14
N VAL A 259 2.44 -9.19 10.81
CA VAL A 259 2.40 -9.91 12.10
C VAL A 259 2.98 -11.31 11.92
N TYR A 260 2.60 -12.05 10.89
CA TYR A 260 3.15 -13.38 10.62
C TYR A 260 4.66 -13.33 10.36
N LEU A 261 5.14 -12.39 9.56
CA LEU A 261 6.55 -12.22 9.28
C LEU A 261 7.35 -12.04 10.59
N ARG A 262 6.85 -11.20 11.50
CA ARG A 262 7.44 -10.98 12.83
C ARG A 262 7.26 -12.17 13.78
N TRP A 263 6.13 -12.87 13.73
CA TRP A 263 5.87 -14.06 14.54
C TRP A 263 6.76 -15.24 14.17
N SER A 264 7.12 -15.34 12.89
CA SER A 264 7.90 -16.44 12.32
C SER A 264 9.40 -16.42 12.63
N ILE A 265 9.84 -15.45 13.44
CA ILE A 265 11.24 -15.28 13.84
C ILE A 265 11.69 -16.48 14.66
N ASN A 266 12.78 -17.12 14.22
CA ASN A 266 13.39 -18.25 14.92
C ASN A 266 14.38 -17.81 16.02
N ASP A 267 14.95 -18.76 16.75
CA ASP A 267 15.95 -18.51 17.82
C ASP A 267 17.23 -17.82 17.33
N ARG A 268 17.50 -17.87 16.01
CA ARG A 268 18.62 -17.18 15.36
C ARG A 268 18.25 -15.76 14.91
N GLY A 269 17.02 -15.33 15.20
CA GLY A 269 16.48 -14.04 14.82
C GLY A 269 16.12 -13.93 13.33
N GLU A 270 16.02 -15.02 12.57
CA GLU A 270 15.65 -15.00 11.15
C GLU A 270 14.12 -15.16 10.98
N SER A 271 13.49 -14.27 10.22
CA SER A 271 12.10 -14.43 9.76
C SER A 271 12.02 -15.39 8.57
N VAL A 272 10.80 -15.79 8.16
CA VAL A 272 10.57 -16.63 6.97
C VAL A 272 11.27 -16.10 5.71
N ALA A 273 11.29 -14.78 5.52
CA ALA A 273 12.00 -14.15 4.39
C ALA A 273 13.52 -14.39 4.43
N GLY A 274 14.12 -14.35 5.62
CA GLY A 274 15.57 -14.41 5.83
C GLY A 274 16.14 -15.77 6.24
N ARG A 275 15.38 -16.87 6.13
CA ARG A 275 15.80 -18.20 6.61
C ARG A 275 17.05 -18.72 5.89
N GLY A 276 18.11 -19.02 6.65
CA GLY A 276 19.36 -19.56 6.09
C GLY A 276 20.39 -18.49 5.76
N ILE A 277 20.18 -17.22 6.13
CA ILE A 277 21.21 -16.19 5.96
C ILE A 277 22.42 -16.41 6.88
N THR A 278 22.20 -17.00 8.06
CA THR A 278 23.26 -17.31 9.02
C THR A 278 24.26 -18.35 8.51
N THR A 279 23.88 -19.20 7.57
CA THR A 279 24.77 -20.23 6.99
C THR A 279 25.69 -19.69 5.89
N MET A 280 25.48 -18.44 5.43
CA MET A 280 26.33 -17.82 4.42
C MET A 280 27.70 -17.45 5.00
N ARG A 281 28.79 -17.83 4.30
CA ARG A 281 30.17 -17.44 4.65
C ARG A 281 30.51 -16.04 4.11
N ILE A 282 29.83 -15.01 4.62
CA ILE A 282 30.01 -13.60 4.24
C ILE A 282 30.20 -12.75 5.52
N ALA A 283 30.85 -11.58 5.40
CA ALA A 283 30.98 -10.60 6.48
C ALA A 283 29.61 -10.09 7.00
N ASN A 284 29.58 -9.61 8.25
CA ASN A 284 28.34 -9.21 8.93
C ASN A 284 27.62 -8.02 8.28
N GLY A 285 28.35 -7.07 7.70
CA GLY A 285 27.76 -5.90 7.03
C GLY A 285 26.89 -6.28 5.82
N PRO A 286 27.46 -6.92 4.79
CA PRO A 286 26.70 -7.39 3.62
C PRO A 286 25.56 -8.35 3.99
N LYS A 287 25.74 -9.18 5.03
CA LYS A 287 24.65 -10.03 5.57
C LYS A 287 23.44 -9.20 6.02
N SER A 288 23.64 -8.10 6.74
CA SER A 288 22.56 -7.21 7.16
C SER A 288 21.86 -6.54 5.97
N GLY A 289 22.61 -6.16 4.94
CA GLY A 289 22.04 -5.61 3.69
C GLY A 289 21.17 -6.62 2.94
N ILE A 290 21.69 -7.84 2.74
CA ILE A 290 20.93 -8.94 2.12
C ILE A 290 19.66 -9.25 2.92
N ARG A 291 19.77 -9.23 4.26
CA ARG A 291 18.62 -9.44 5.15
C ARG A 291 17.54 -8.37 4.98
N LEU A 292 17.95 -7.09 4.93
CA LEU A 292 17.03 -5.98 4.72
C LEU A 292 16.35 -6.09 3.36
N MET A 293 17.12 -6.29 2.28
CA MET A 293 16.56 -6.42 0.93
C MET A 293 15.66 -7.65 0.79
N SER A 294 15.97 -8.74 1.49
CA SER A 294 15.10 -9.91 1.54
C SER A 294 13.77 -9.63 2.24
N ILE A 295 13.77 -8.86 3.33
CA ILE A 295 12.53 -8.40 3.98
C ILE A 295 11.76 -7.49 3.02
N VAL A 296 12.42 -6.53 2.37
CA VAL A 296 11.79 -5.64 1.38
C VAL A 296 11.15 -6.45 0.25
N GLY A 297 11.87 -7.40 -0.36
CA GLY A 297 11.34 -8.20 -1.47
C GLY A 297 10.18 -9.11 -1.06
N PHE A 298 10.25 -9.72 0.12
CA PHE A 298 9.14 -10.52 0.64
C PHE A 298 7.90 -9.66 0.95
N THR A 299 8.09 -8.55 1.66
CA THR A 299 7.02 -7.59 1.98
C THR A 299 6.37 -7.04 0.71
N ASN A 300 7.17 -6.78 -0.32
CA ASN A 300 6.65 -6.35 -1.62
C ASN A 300 5.68 -7.33 -2.24
N VAL A 301 6.13 -8.57 -2.42
CA VAL A 301 5.32 -9.58 -3.10
C VAL A 301 4.04 -9.83 -2.32
N ILE A 302 4.11 -9.91 -0.99
CA ILE A 302 2.90 -10.13 -0.19
C ILE A 302 1.95 -8.93 -0.21
N VAL A 303 2.44 -7.69 -0.10
CA VAL A 303 1.63 -6.47 -0.23
C VAL A 303 0.96 -6.43 -1.60
N PHE A 304 1.72 -6.67 -2.66
CA PHE A 304 1.19 -6.64 -4.02
C PHE A 304 0.11 -7.69 -4.22
N LEU A 305 0.34 -8.92 -3.76
CA LEU A 305 -0.63 -10.01 -3.92
C LEU A 305 -1.86 -9.88 -3.02
N VAL A 306 -1.72 -9.39 -1.79
CA VAL A 306 -2.81 -9.35 -0.80
C VAL A 306 -3.59 -8.04 -0.84
N PHE A 307 -2.94 -6.93 -1.20
CA PHE A 307 -3.54 -5.61 -1.23
C PHE A 307 -3.78 -5.14 -2.66
N TYR A 308 -2.73 -4.88 -3.44
CA TYR A 308 -2.87 -4.21 -4.73
C TYR A 308 -3.57 -5.05 -5.81
N VAL A 309 -3.27 -6.34 -5.94
CA VAL A 309 -3.92 -7.19 -6.96
C VAL A 309 -5.43 -7.25 -6.75
N PRO A 310 -5.95 -7.58 -5.54
CA PRO A 310 -7.38 -7.50 -5.28
C PRO A 310 -7.95 -6.09 -5.50
N TYR A 311 -7.23 -5.05 -5.08
CA TYR A 311 -7.65 -3.66 -5.26
C TYR A 311 -7.84 -3.31 -6.75
N LEU A 312 -6.87 -3.64 -7.59
CA LEU A 312 -6.88 -3.34 -9.02
C LEU A 312 -7.91 -4.17 -9.79
N LEU A 313 -8.22 -5.39 -9.34
CA LEU A 313 -9.19 -6.27 -10.02
C LEU A 313 -10.63 -5.98 -9.62
N ILE A 314 -10.88 -5.70 -8.34
CA ILE A 314 -12.24 -5.63 -7.78
C ILE A 314 -12.74 -4.18 -7.76
N TRP A 315 -11.86 -3.22 -7.49
CA TRP A 315 -12.28 -1.84 -7.23
C TRP A 315 -12.04 -0.93 -8.42
N SER A 316 -10.79 -0.79 -8.83
CA SER A 316 -10.42 0.23 -9.81
C SER A 316 -11.23 0.21 -11.13
N PRO A 317 -11.70 -0.94 -11.66
CA PRO A 317 -12.47 -0.94 -12.91
C PRO A 317 -13.96 -0.57 -12.73
N HIS A 318 -14.47 -0.48 -11.49
CA HIS A 318 -15.90 -0.33 -11.21
C HIS A 318 -16.18 0.88 -10.30
N PRO A 319 -15.81 2.11 -10.72
CA PRO A 319 -16.01 3.29 -9.89
C PRO A 319 -17.49 3.66 -9.77
N GLU A 320 -17.97 3.82 -8.54
CA GLU A 320 -19.23 4.50 -8.25
C GLU A 320 -19.06 6.03 -8.24
N LYS A 321 -20.20 6.71 -8.36
CA LYS A 321 -20.31 8.17 -8.38
C LYS A 321 -19.61 8.84 -7.21
N VAL A 322 -18.84 9.89 -7.50
CA VAL A 322 -18.27 10.78 -6.47
C VAL A 322 -19.39 11.61 -5.81
N PRO A 323 -19.57 11.57 -4.47
CA PRO A 323 -20.56 12.37 -3.77
C PRO A 323 -20.37 13.87 -3.92
N LEU A 324 -21.49 14.61 -3.87
CA LEU A 324 -21.47 16.07 -3.96
C LEU A 324 -20.68 16.73 -2.80
N ASP A 325 -20.69 16.13 -1.61
CA ASP A 325 -19.93 16.62 -0.46
C ASP A 325 -18.42 16.62 -0.70
N ILE A 326 -17.91 15.70 -1.54
CA ILE A 326 -16.51 15.66 -1.95
C ILE A 326 -16.27 16.69 -3.06
N GLN A 327 -17.14 16.72 -4.08
CA GLN A 327 -16.98 17.61 -5.24
C GLN A 327 -16.95 19.10 -4.84
N ARG A 328 -17.67 19.50 -3.78
CA ARG A 328 -17.65 20.87 -3.26
C ARG A 328 -16.38 21.24 -2.47
N ARG A 329 -15.52 20.27 -2.15
CA ARG A 329 -14.29 20.45 -1.35
C ARG A 329 -13.08 20.39 -2.27
N SER A 330 -12.65 21.54 -2.77
CA SER A 330 -11.55 21.61 -3.75
C SER A 330 -10.26 20.94 -3.28
N TYR A 331 -9.99 20.99 -1.96
CA TYR A 331 -8.80 20.42 -1.34
C TYR A 331 -8.75 18.89 -1.33
N PHE A 332 -9.83 18.20 -1.73
CA PHE A 332 -9.83 16.75 -2.00
C PHE A 332 -9.85 16.43 -3.50
N MET A 333 -10.36 17.35 -4.32
CA MET A 333 -10.51 17.15 -5.76
C MET A 333 -9.21 17.37 -6.53
N ASN A 334 -8.37 18.31 -6.07
CA ASN A 334 -6.97 18.48 -6.52
C ASN A 334 -6.79 18.62 -8.04
N GLY A 335 -7.81 19.13 -8.74
CA GLY A 335 -7.81 19.24 -10.19
C GLY A 335 -7.87 17.90 -10.95
N LEU A 336 -8.15 16.79 -10.27
CA LEU A 336 -8.23 15.45 -10.88
C LEU A 336 -9.47 15.29 -11.75
N CYS A 337 -10.61 15.84 -11.32
CA CYS A 337 -11.87 15.84 -12.07
C CYS A 337 -12.81 16.93 -11.55
N GLY A 338 -13.86 17.24 -12.33
CA GLY A 338 -14.94 18.15 -11.93
C GLY A 338 -14.94 19.50 -12.67
N PRO A 339 -15.71 20.51 -12.20
CA PRO A 339 -16.12 21.69 -12.97
C PRO A 339 -14.98 22.58 -13.51
N GLN A 340 -13.77 22.46 -12.98
CA GLN A 340 -12.59 23.23 -13.39
C GLN A 340 -11.67 22.44 -14.33
N THR A 341 -12.12 21.29 -14.82
CA THR A 341 -11.32 20.35 -15.60
C THR A 341 -12.09 19.90 -16.84
N HIS A 342 -11.37 19.41 -17.85
CA HIS A 342 -11.96 18.73 -19.00
C HIS A 342 -12.31 17.26 -18.71
N ILE A 343 -12.36 16.88 -17.43
CA ILE A 343 -12.47 15.51 -16.96
C ILE A 343 -13.69 15.37 -16.05
N ALA A 344 -14.67 14.60 -16.50
CA ALA A 344 -15.80 14.19 -15.68
C ALA A 344 -15.31 13.28 -14.54
N CYS A 345 -15.92 13.43 -13.37
CA CYS A 345 -15.56 12.59 -12.24
C CYS A 345 -16.00 11.14 -12.43
N PRO A 346 -15.30 10.17 -11.78
CA PRO A 346 -15.66 8.77 -11.86
C PRO A 346 -17.14 8.52 -11.56
N ASP A 347 -17.80 7.83 -12.48
CA ASP A 347 -19.19 7.42 -12.42
C ASP A 347 -19.33 6.12 -13.22
N LYS A 348 -20.31 5.29 -12.87
CA LYS A 348 -20.58 4.03 -13.57
C LYS A 348 -20.85 4.22 -15.07
N ASN A 349 -21.33 5.41 -15.44
CA ASN A 349 -21.68 5.75 -16.83
C ASN A 349 -20.55 6.46 -17.59
N VAL A 350 -19.40 6.71 -16.96
CA VAL A 350 -18.25 7.37 -17.58
C VAL A 350 -17.15 6.32 -17.81
N PRO A 351 -16.58 6.21 -19.03
CA PRO A 351 -15.47 5.31 -19.29
C PRO A 351 -14.26 5.59 -18.39
N LEU A 352 -13.47 4.54 -18.13
CA LEU A 352 -12.20 4.71 -17.41
C LEU A 352 -11.28 5.67 -18.17
N LEU A 353 -10.79 6.66 -17.44
CA LEU A 353 -9.91 7.68 -17.98
C LEU A 353 -8.54 7.06 -18.26
N ARG A 354 -7.97 7.42 -19.41
CA ARG A 354 -6.60 7.05 -19.78
C ARG A 354 -5.85 8.30 -20.18
N GLU A 355 -4.61 8.42 -19.72
CA GLU A 355 -3.71 9.49 -20.15
C GLU A 355 -3.59 9.55 -21.68
N GLY A 356 -3.70 10.75 -22.25
CA GLY A 356 -3.64 10.99 -23.70
C GLY A 356 -4.85 10.50 -24.50
N SER A 357 -5.91 10.01 -23.85
CA SER A 357 -7.15 9.60 -24.50
C SER A 357 -8.18 10.73 -24.51
N VAL A 358 -9.21 10.57 -25.34
CA VAL A 358 -10.42 11.40 -25.34
C VAL A 358 -11.12 11.27 -23.98
N THR A 359 -11.58 12.39 -23.43
CA THR A 359 -12.29 12.44 -22.15
C THR A 359 -13.70 12.98 -22.32
N ILE A 360 -14.57 12.69 -21.35
CA ILE A 360 -15.89 13.34 -21.24
C ILE A 360 -15.74 14.51 -20.28
N THR A 361 -16.20 15.70 -20.67
CA THR A 361 -16.23 16.88 -19.80
C THR A 361 -17.34 16.74 -18.75
N PRO A 362 -17.28 17.49 -17.63
CA PRO A 362 -18.38 17.53 -16.66
C PRO A 362 -19.77 17.85 -17.27
N ASP A 363 -19.80 18.63 -18.36
CA ASP A 363 -21.03 18.97 -19.10
C ASP A 363 -21.53 17.85 -20.05
N GLY A 364 -20.90 16.68 -20.05
CA GLY A 364 -21.26 15.54 -20.92
C GLY A 364 -20.81 15.68 -22.38
N LYS A 365 -19.92 16.63 -22.69
CA LYS A 365 -19.35 16.80 -24.03
C LYS A 365 -18.07 15.99 -24.17
N LEU A 366 -17.76 15.58 -25.40
CA LEU A 366 -16.51 14.91 -25.73
C LEU A 366 -15.39 15.96 -25.84
N TYR A 367 -14.28 15.75 -25.12
CA TYR A 367 -13.06 16.53 -25.22
C TYR A 367 -11.97 15.69 -25.87
N ILE A 368 -11.49 16.13 -27.03
CA ILE A 368 -10.42 15.49 -27.78
C ILE A 368 -9.15 16.30 -27.52
N PRO A 369 -8.12 15.74 -26.87
CA PRO A 369 -6.86 16.43 -26.67
C PRO A 369 -6.17 16.78 -28.00
N ASP A 370 -5.40 17.87 -28.00
CA ASP A 370 -4.65 18.30 -29.18
C ASP A 370 -3.71 17.18 -29.68
N GLY A 371 -3.76 16.91 -30.99
CA GLY A 371 -2.96 15.88 -31.62
C GLY A 371 -3.53 14.46 -31.56
N VAL A 372 -4.68 14.24 -30.91
CA VAL A 372 -5.36 12.94 -30.89
C VAL A 372 -6.28 12.82 -32.11
N GLN A 373 -5.99 11.86 -32.99
CA GLN A 373 -6.89 11.47 -34.07
C GLN A 373 -7.81 10.34 -33.61
N LEU A 374 -9.11 10.53 -33.81
CA LEU A 374 -10.09 9.47 -33.56
C LEU A 374 -9.88 8.32 -34.55
N PRO A 375 -10.12 7.06 -34.15
CA PRO A 375 -10.04 5.92 -35.06
C PRO A 375 -10.98 6.12 -36.26
N SER A 376 -10.44 6.10 -37.48
CA SER A 376 -11.19 6.18 -38.74
C SER A 376 -11.52 4.78 -39.31
N GLY A 377 -11.80 3.83 -38.42
CA GLY A 377 -12.14 2.46 -38.80
C GLY A 377 -13.54 2.35 -39.40
N PRO A 378 -13.86 1.21 -40.04
CA PRO A 378 -15.17 0.95 -40.59
C PRO A 378 -16.25 1.08 -39.51
N THR A 379 -17.32 1.76 -39.85
CA THR A 379 -18.44 2.02 -38.93
C THR A 379 -19.49 0.92 -38.97
N THR A 380 -19.44 0.07 -40.00
CA THR A 380 -20.36 -1.05 -40.20
C THR A 380 -19.61 -2.35 -40.51
N PHE A 381 -20.24 -3.48 -40.21
CA PHE A 381 -19.69 -4.79 -40.55
C PHE A 381 -19.50 -4.97 -42.06
N ASP A 382 -20.42 -4.46 -42.87
CA ASP A 382 -20.33 -4.56 -44.33
C ASP A 382 -19.16 -3.73 -44.89
N GLU A 383 -18.94 -2.53 -44.34
CA GLU A 383 -17.79 -1.71 -44.67
C GLU A 383 -16.48 -2.39 -44.26
N ALA A 384 -16.43 -2.99 -43.06
CA ALA A 384 -15.28 -3.74 -42.60
C ALA A 384 -14.97 -4.95 -43.50
N GLN A 385 -16.00 -5.70 -43.86
CA GLN A 385 -15.90 -6.87 -44.73
C GLN A 385 -15.42 -6.47 -46.13
N ARG A 386 -15.96 -5.39 -46.68
CA ARG A 386 -15.54 -4.83 -47.97
C ARG A 386 -14.07 -4.39 -47.94
N LEU A 387 -13.65 -3.65 -46.92
CA LEU A 387 -12.25 -3.19 -46.79
C LEU A 387 -11.28 -4.38 -46.65
N TYR A 388 -11.69 -5.43 -45.92
CA TYR A 388 -10.93 -6.67 -45.79
C TYR A 388 -10.80 -7.41 -47.13
N GLU A 389 -11.90 -7.55 -47.87
CA GLU A 389 -11.93 -8.18 -49.21
C GLU A 389 -11.14 -7.38 -50.24
N GLU A 390 -11.13 -6.05 -50.14
CA GLU A 390 -10.32 -5.14 -50.97
C GLU A 390 -8.82 -5.15 -50.59
N GLY A 391 -8.42 -5.93 -49.58
CA GLY A 391 -7.01 -6.09 -49.17
C GLY A 391 -6.39 -4.87 -48.49
N ARG A 392 -7.20 -3.88 -48.11
CA ARG A 392 -6.76 -2.70 -47.35
C ARG A 392 -6.76 -3.08 -45.87
N ARG A 393 -5.58 -3.51 -45.37
CA ARG A 393 -5.36 -3.78 -43.95
C ARG A 393 -5.25 -2.50 -43.13
#